data_AF-A0A2H3BHK2-F1
#
_entry.id   AF-A0A2H3BHK2-F1
#
_cell.length_a   1.000
_cell.length_b   1.000
_cell.length_c   1.000
_cell.angle_alpha   90.00
_cell.angle_beta   90.00
_cell.angle_gamma   90.00
#
_symmetry.space_group_name_H-M   'P 1'
#
loop_
_entity.id
_entity.type
_entity.pdbx_description
1 polymer ?
#
loop_
_entity_poly.entity_id
_entity_poly.type
_entity_poly.pdbx_seq_one_letter_code
_entity_poly.pdbx_strand_id
1 'polypeptide(L)'
;MPKSPAKASSKTQTDTEYTFNFGRYNGETICAVPRDYIVWCKRNGLFKERPDLREGVRQYESLTLDQKEQLVKEKVSPWLWDACYDLIANHDMTLRRWELERMRTILMQKFHLDCPLRPETEQKELYSESASMRALNALLALSPRRPAHAAQLTPEEWKYLSFHVDPISHEGIWAWQPEYEIRIKAALDSVQKEHGQGGLEVARWVVRDRSAQCVSGINGSQGRYCYQWFDQSIKWFEEDPKVERGQRMLVNAF
;
A
#
# COMPACT_ATOMS: atom_id res chain seq x y z
N MET A 1 38.78 31.25 25.12
CA MET A 1 38.22 29.94 24.72
C MET A 1 36.71 30.00 24.88
N PRO A 2 35.93 29.99 23.79
CA PRO A 2 34.48 30.05 23.86
C PRO A 2 33.89 28.68 24.27
N LYS A 3 32.99 28.70 25.25
CA LYS A 3 32.25 27.53 25.74
C LYS A 3 31.26 27.06 24.67
N SER A 4 31.39 25.82 24.23
CA SER A 4 30.41 25.16 23.36
C SER A 4 29.04 25.07 24.05
N PRO A 5 27.93 25.37 23.35
CA PRO A 5 26.60 25.23 23.90
C PRO A 5 26.25 23.75 24.03
N ALA A 6 25.76 23.37 25.22
CA ALA A 6 25.26 22.04 25.50
C ALA A 6 24.02 21.75 24.64
N LYS A 7 24.10 20.71 23.82
CA LYS A 7 22.97 20.13 23.07
C LYS A 7 21.90 19.69 24.08
N ALA A 8 20.75 20.37 24.05
CA ALA A 8 19.57 19.93 24.78
C ALA A 8 19.15 18.56 24.24
N SER A 9 19.28 17.53 25.08
CA SER A 9 18.76 16.21 24.80
C SER A 9 17.24 16.27 24.85
N SER A 10 16.60 16.40 23.68
CA SER A 10 15.18 16.18 23.49
C SER A 10 14.86 14.73 23.89
N LYS A 11 14.39 14.54 25.13
CA LYS A 11 13.77 13.29 25.57
C LYS A 11 12.62 12.99 24.63
N THR A 12 12.84 12.01 23.78
CA THR A 12 11.93 11.55 22.74
C THR A 12 10.64 11.07 23.39
N GLN A 13 9.53 11.64 22.93
CA GLN A 13 8.16 11.44 23.40
C GLN A 13 7.57 10.09 22.94
N THR A 14 8.39 9.04 22.85
CA THR A 14 8.04 7.77 22.20
C THR A 14 7.81 6.61 23.18
N ASP A 15 8.09 6.78 24.47
CA ASP A 15 8.04 5.68 25.46
C ASP A 15 6.66 5.50 26.13
N THR A 16 5.63 6.20 25.64
CA THR A 16 4.27 6.18 26.21
C THR A 16 3.26 5.39 25.39
N GLU A 17 3.68 4.74 24.30
CA GLU A 17 2.75 3.92 23.52
C GLU A 17 2.48 2.60 24.27
N TYR A 18 1.24 2.39 24.73
CA TYR A 18 0.85 1.16 25.39
C TYR A 18 1.01 -0.04 24.43
N THR A 19 1.74 -1.07 24.85
CA THR A 19 1.89 -2.33 24.13
C THR A 19 1.05 -3.40 24.80
N PHE A 20 0.20 -4.07 24.01
CA PHE A 20 -0.57 -5.20 24.48
C PHE A 20 0.35 -6.33 24.91
N ASN A 21 0.18 -6.82 26.13
CA ASN A 21 0.93 -7.95 26.69
C ASN A 21 0.03 -9.19 26.90
N PHE A 22 -1.06 -9.30 26.14
CA PHE A 22 -2.05 -10.38 26.23
C PHE A 22 -2.82 -10.58 24.92
N GLY A 23 -3.54 -11.71 24.83
CA GLY A 23 -4.49 -11.98 23.76
C GLY A 23 -3.85 -12.15 22.38
N ARG A 24 -4.67 -12.01 21.33
CA ARG A 24 -4.24 -12.18 19.92
C ARG A 24 -3.23 -11.12 19.47
N TYR A 25 -3.24 -9.95 20.10
CA TYR A 25 -2.41 -8.80 19.73
C TYR A 25 -1.24 -8.59 20.71
N ASN A 26 -0.76 -9.66 21.36
CA ASN A 26 0.40 -9.58 22.25
C ASN A 26 1.65 -9.09 21.49
N GLY A 27 2.34 -8.09 22.05
CA GLY A 27 3.48 -7.40 21.43
C GLY A 27 3.10 -6.22 20.54
N GLU A 28 1.82 -6.06 20.19
CA GLU A 28 1.37 -4.96 19.33
C GLU A 28 1.08 -3.69 20.15
N THR A 29 1.52 -2.55 19.61
CA THR A 29 1.19 -1.23 20.17
C THR A 29 -0.29 -0.91 20.07
N ILE A 30 -0.81 0.00 20.89
CA ILE A 30 -2.23 0.34 20.85
C ILE A 30 -2.66 0.89 19.50
N CYS A 31 -1.85 1.71 18.83
CA CYS A 31 -2.17 2.16 17.47
C CYS A 31 -2.17 0.99 16.48
N ALA A 32 -1.50 -0.11 16.83
CA ALA A 32 -1.43 -1.34 16.07
C ALA A 32 -2.49 -2.40 16.46
N VAL A 33 -3.57 -2.01 17.15
CA VAL A 33 -4.70 -2.91 17.44
C VAL A 33 -6.01 -2.39 16.84
N PRO A 34 -6.83 -3.25 16.18
CA PRO A 34 -8.11 -2.82 15.63
C PRO A 34 -9.06 -2.28 16.68
N ARG A 35 -9.79 -1.21 16.31
CA ARG A 35 -10.77 -0.57 17.20
C ARG A 35 -11.82 -1.55 17.71
N ASP A 36 -12.27 -2.50 16.89
CA ASP A 36 -13.25 -3.50 17.30
C ASP A 36 -12.72 -4.45 18.38
N TYR A 37 -11.41 -4.74 18.37
CA TYR A 37 -10.79 -5.49 19.45
C TYR A 37 -10.76 -4.69 20.75
N ILE A 38 -10.45 -3.39 20.68
CA ILE A 38 -10.51 -2.49 21.86
C ILE A 38 -11.95 -2.40 22.41
N VAL A 39 -12.95 -2.30 21.53
CA VAL A 39 -14.38 -2.33 21.89
C VAL A 39 -14.75 -3.67 22.52
N TRP A 40 -14.29 -4.79 21.95
CA TRP A 40 -14.48 -6.11 22.52
C TRP A 40 -13.83 -6.23 23.91
N CYS A 41 -12.61 -5.73 24.10
CA CYS A 41 -11.95 -5.71 25.41
C CYS A 41 -12.77 -4.94 26.45
N LYS A 42 -13.32 -3.78 26.07
CA LYS A 42 -14.19 -2.98 26.94
C LYS A 42 -15.47 -3.73 27.31
N ARG A 43 -16.12 -4.39 26.34
CA ARG A 43 -17.37 -5.16 26.55
C ARG A 43 -17.18 -6.38 27.45
N ASN A 44 -16.03 -7.04 27.35
CA ASN A 44 -15.71 -8.24 28.16
C ASN A 44 -15.10 -7.90 29.53
N GLY A 45 -15.13 -6.63 29.96
CA GLY A 45 -14.67 -6.25 31.30
C GLY A 45 -13.16 -6.16 31.47
N LEU A 46 -12.36 -6.38 30.42
CA LEU A 46 -10.89 -6.33 30.50
C LEU A 46 -10.37 -4.96 30.97
N PHE A 47 -11.12 -3.87 30.77
CA PHE A 47 -10.73 -2.54 31.26
C PHE A 47 -10.83 -2.42 32.79
N LYS A 48 -11.58 -3.29 33.46
CA LYS A 48 -11.64 -3.37 34.93
C LYS A 48 -10.48 -4.20 35.46
N GLU A 49 -10.18 -5.31 34.79
CA GLU A 49 -9.11 -6.24 35.15
C GLU A 49 -7.72 -5.69 34.84
N ARG A 50 -7.61 -4.86 33.79
CA ARG A 50 -6.36 -4.33 33.27
C ARG A 50 -6.40 -2.79 33.23
N PRO A 51 -6.09 -2.13 34.36
CA PRO A 51 -6.13 -0.67 34.44
C PRO A 51 -5.07 -0.01 33.53
N ASP A 52 -3.97 -0.71 33.25
CA ASP A 52 -2.94 -0.35 32.28
C ASP A 52 -3.52 -0.23 30.86
N LEU A 53 -4.30 -1.23 30.39
CA LEU A 53 -5.00 -1.17 29.11
C LEU A 53 -5.96 0.01 29.04
N ARG A 54 -6.77 0.21 30.10
CA ARG A 54 -7.73 1.30 30.16
C ARG A 54 -7.03 2.65 30.05
N GLU A 55 -5.92 2.82 30.75
CA GLU A 55 -5.13 4.04 30.72
C GLU A 55 -4.46 4.25 29.35
N GLY A 56 -3.88 3.21 28.76
CA GLY A 56 -3.32 3.26 27.41
C GLY A 56 -4.36 3.66 26.36
N VAL A 57 -5.57 3.11 26.43
CA VAL A 57 -6.69 3.48 25.56
C VAL A 57 -7.09 4.94 25.77
N ARG A 58 -7.20 5.40 27.02
CA ARG A 58 -7.52 6.80 27.34
C ARG A 58 -6.47 7.75 26.77
N GLN A 59 -5.18 7.43 26.93
CA GLN A 59 -4.08 8.23 26.39
C GLN A 59 -4.13 8.29 24.87
N TYR A 60 -4.30 7.16 24.19
CA TYR A 60 -4.44 7.11 22.74
C TYR A 60 -5.67 7.88 22.24
N GLU A 61 -6.82 7.72 22.91
CA GLU A 61 -8.04 8.43 22.55
C GLU A 61 -7.89 9.94 22.70
N SER A 62 -7.08 10.40 23.66
CA SER A 62 -6.78 11.81 23.90
C SER A 62 -5.85 12.47 22.88
N LEU A 63 -5.16 11.68 22.04
CA LEU A 63 -4.31 12.22 20.98
C LEU A 63 -5.14 13.01 19.96
N THR A 64 -4.57 14.11 19.48
CA THR A 64 -5.13 14.89 18.37
C THR A 64 -5.13 14.07 17.08
N LEU A 65 -5.88 14.53 16.08
CA LEU A 65 -5.89 13.86 14.78
C LEU A 65 -4.50 13.86 14.14
N ASP A 66 -3.80 15.00 14.20
CA ASP A 66 -2.45 15.15 13.65
C ASP A 66 -1.43 14.23 14.35
N GLN A 67 -1.57 14.03 15.67
CA GLN A 67 -0.72 13.09 16.40
C GLN A 67 -0.96 11.64 15.95
N LYS A 68 -2.22 11.24 15.78
CA LYS A 68 -2.57 9.90 15.26
C LYS A 68 -2.09 9.72 13.82
N GLU A 69 -2.22 10.76 12.99
CA GLU A 69 -1.71 10.79 11.62
C GLU A 69 -0.20 10.55 11.60
N GLN A 70 0.55 11.29 12.42
CA GLN A 70 1.99 11.17 12.54
C GLN A 70 2.43 9.77 12.98
N LEU A 71 1.72 9.15 13.93
CA LEU A 71 2.00 7.77 14.36
C LEU A 71 1.85 6.76 13.21
N VAL A 72 0.84 6.93 12.35
CA VAL A 72 0.67 6.05 11.18
C VAL A 72 1.78 6.32 10.16
N LYS A 73 2.05 7.61 9.87
CA LYS A 73 3.09 8.03 8.93
C LYS A 73 4.47 7.49 9.27
N GLU A 74 4.83 7.40 10.54
CA GLU A 74 6.11 6.85 11.00
C GLU A 74 6.25 5.33 10.82
N LYS A 75 5.12 4.61 10.73
CA LYS A 75 5.09 3.14 10.62
C LYS A 75 4.91 2.66 9.17
N VAL A 76 4.52 3.55 8.26
CA VAL A 76 4.28 3.23 6.83
C VAL A 76 5.41 3.80 5.97
N SER A 77 5.74 3.14 4.86
CA SER A 77 6.69 3.68 3.90
C SER A 77 6.19 5.02 3.33
N PRO A 78 7.07 6.03 3.11
CA PRO A 78 6.63 7.35 2.66
C PRO A 78 5.78 7.33 1.39
N TRP A 79 6.14 6.50 0.40
CA TRP A 79 5.38 6.41 -0.84
C TRP A 79 3.97 5.84 -0.65
N LEU A 80 3.81 4.90 0.28
CA LEU A 80 2.52 4.26 0.56
C LEU A 80 1.65 5.23 1.35
N TRP A 81 2.26 5.96 2.29
CA TRP A 81 1.60 7.08 2.96
C TRP A 81 1.05 8.08 1.96
N ASP A 82 1.88 8.60 1.05
CA ASP A 82 1.46 9.61 0.07
C ASP A 82 0.33 9.08 -0.82
N ALA A 83 0.47 7.85 -1.33
CA ALA A 83 -0.54 7.24 -2.19
C ALA A 83 -1.90 7.02 -1.49
N CYS A 84 -1.90 6.64 -0.21
CA CYS A 84 -3.12 6.52 0.58
C CYS A 84 -3.66 7.89 1.00
N TYR A 85 -2.78 8.83 1.33
CA TYR A 85 -3.15 10.17 1.78
C TYR A 85 -3.82 10.95 0.65
N ASP A 86 -3.33 10.85 -0.58
CA ASP A 86 -3.93 11.48 -1.76
C ASP A 86 -5.37 11.01 -2.02
N LEU A 87 -5.69 9.75 -1.71
CA LEU A 87 -7.05 9.22 -1.79
C LEU A 87 -7.97 9.89 -0.78
N ILE A 88 -7.46 10.17 0.42
CA ILE A 88 -8.28 10.70 1.52
C ILE A 88 -8.33 12.23 1.57
N ALA A 89 -7.33 12.91 1.01
CA ALA A 89 -7.14 14.36 1.10
C ALA A 89 -8.29 15.17 0.49
N ASN A 90 -9.05 14.57 -0.43
CA ASN A 90 -10.18 15.21 -1.11
C ASN A 90 -11.50 15.12 -0.33
N HIS A 91 -11.51 14.52 0.86
CA HIS A 91 -12.73 14.36 1.66
C HIS A 91 -12.89 15.44 2.74
N ASP A 92 -14.14 15.72 3.13
CA ASP A 92 -14.47 16.63 4.24
C ASP A 92 -13.80 16.18 5.57
N MET A 93 -13.55 17.13 6.49
CA MET A 93 -12.89 16.90 7.79
C MET A 93 -13.55 15.80 8.62
N THR A 94 -14.88 15.68 8.56
CA THR A 94 -15.59 14.60 9.26
C THR A 94 -15.20 13.25 8.68
N LEU A 95 -15.13 13.14 7.35
CA LEU A 95 -14.69 11.94 6.66
C LEU A 95 -13.20 11.68 6.92
N ARG A 96 -12.35 12.71 6.94
CA ARG A 96 -10.90 12.57 7.17
C ARG A 96 -10.59 11.84 8.48
N ARG A 97 -11.35 12.08 9.55
CA ARG A 97 -11.20 11.33 10.81
C ARG A 97 -11.49 9.83 10.62
N TRP A 98 -12.57 9.51 9.92
CA TRP A 98 -12.94 8.12 9.62
C TRP A 98 -11.93 7.46 8.69
N GLU A 99 -11.45 8.20 7.69
CA GLU A 99 -10.44 7.76 6.74
C GLU A 99 -9.07 7.54 7.37
N LEU A 100 -8.64 8.35 8.34
CA LEU A 100 -7.42 8.09 9.10
C LEU A 100 -7.53 6.82 9.95
N GLU A 101 -8.71 6.57 10.54
CA GLU A 101 -8.96 5.31 11.23
C GLU A 101 -9.01 4.12 10.26
N ARG A 102 -9.45 4.33 9.01
CA ARG A 102 -9.32 3.35 7.92
C ARG A 102 -7.87 3.18 7.49
N MET A 103 -7.07 4.23 7.34
CA MET A 103 -5.64 4.12 7.01
C MET A 103 -4.87 3.40 8.11
N ARG A 104 -5.25 3.56 9.38
CA ARG A 104 -4.71 2.73 10.46
C ARG A 104 -4.90 1.24 10.18
N THR A 105 -6.00 0.82 9.53
CA THR A 105 -6.19 -0.59 9.14
C THR A 105 -5.15 -1.09 8.12
N ILE A 106 -4.46 -0.21 7.38
CA ILE A 106 -3.32 -0.56 6.51
C ILE A 106 -2.18 -1.16 7.33
N LEU A 107 -1.87 -0.54 8.48
CA LEU A 107 -0.92 -1.10 9.44
C LEU A 107 -1.42 -2.45 9.96
N MET A 108 -2.74 -2.61 10.11
CA MET A 108 -3.36 -3.78 10.74
C MET A 108 -3.48 -5.00 9.88
N GLN A 109 -3.70 -4.80 8.61
CA GLN A 109 -3.80 -5.90 7.66
C GLN A 109 -2.42 -6.38 7.24
N LYS A 110 -1.33 -5.81 7.80
CA LYS A 110 0.04 -6.04 7.32
C LYS A 110 0.17 -5.76 5.82
N PHE A 111 -0.75 -4.96 5.27
CA PHE A 111 -0.79 -4.60 3.86
C PHE A 111 0.52 -3.92 3.42
N HIS A 112 1.09 -3.11 4.31
CA HIS A 112 2.39 -2.48 4.09
C HIS A 112 3.55 -3.48 4.00
N LEU A 113 3.42 -4.69 4.55
CA LEU A 113 4.41 -5.77 4.44
C LEU A 113 4.27 -6.52 3.11
N ASP A 114 3.08 -6.56 2.52
CA ASP A 114 2.84 -7.15 1.20
C ASP A 114 3.33 -6.23 0.07
N CYS A 115 3.57 -4.96 0.38
CA CYS A 115 4.12 -4.01 -0.57
C CYS A 115 5.66 -4.11 -0.61
N PRO A 116 6.28 -4.28 -1.78
CA PRO A 116 7.73 -4.32 -1.88
C PRO A 116 8.37 -2.99 -1.45
N LEU A 117 9.67 -3.03 -1.15
CA LEU A 117 10.44 -1.81 -0.96
C LEU A 117 10.61 -1.10 -2.31
N ARG A 118 10.52 0.23 -2.28
CA ARG A 118 10.70 1.05 -3.47
C ARG A 118 12.20 1.26 -3.73
N PRO A 119 12.69 1.03 -4.96
CA PRO A 119 14.07 1.28 -5.34
C PRO A 119 14.49 2.71 -5.05
N GLU A 120 15.75 2.86 -4.68
CA GLU A 120 16.39 4.15 -4.42
C GLU A 120 16.46 4.99 -5.70
N THR A 121 16.54 6.31 -5.57
CA THR A 121 16.60 7.24 -6.72
C THR A 121 17.77 6.91 -7.64
N GLU A 122 18.92 6.57 -7.08
CA GLU A 122 20.14 6.20 -7.80
C GLU A 122 19.95 4.96 -8.68
N GLN A 123 19.22 3.95 -8.18
CA GLN A 123 18.89 2.74 -8.96
C GLN A 123 17.96 3.08 -10.13
N LYS A 124 17.01 4.01 -9.94
CA LYS A 124 16.12 4.43 -11.02
C LYS A 124 16.88 5.15 -12.12
N GLU A 125 17.78 6.06 -11.76
CA GLU A 125 18.61 6.80 -12.70
C GLU A 125 19.50 5.86 -13.51
N LEU A 126 20.15 4.89 -12.85
CA LEU A 126 21.04 3.91 -13.47
C LEU A 126 20.40 3.17 -14.66
N TYR A 127 19.14 2.75 -14.54
CA TYR A 127 18.48 1.96 -15.58
C TYR A 127 17.67 2.79 -16.58
N SER A 128 17.39 4.06 -16.27
CA SER A 128 16.46 4.93 -17.02
C SER A 128 16.88 5.17 -18.48
N GLU A 129 18.19 5.20 -18.75
CA GLU A 129 18.74 5.50 -20.08
C GLU A 129 18.84 4.27 -21.00
N SER A 130 18.66 3.08 -20.43
CA SER A 130 18.84 1.82 -21.15
C SER A 130 17.83 1.64 -22.28
N ALA A 131 18.20 0.84 -23.29
CA ALA A 131 17.34 0.66 -24.46
C ALA A 131 16.02 -0.05 -24.09
N SER A 132 16.09 -1.11 -23.28
CA SER A 132 14.92 -1.83 -22.80
C SER A 132 14.02 -0.97 -21.90
N MET A 133 14.58 -0.17 -20.99
CA MET A 133 13.78 0.70 -20.12
C MET A 133 13.11 1.84 -20.91
N ARG A 134 13.80 2.44 -21.90
CA ARG A 134 13.18 3.42 -22.80
C ARG A 134 12.04 2.81 -23.61
N ALA A 135 12.20 1.59 -24.11
CA ALA A 135 11.15 0.88 -24.81
C ALA A 135 9.93 0.60 -23.90
N LEU A 136 10.16 0.17 -22.65
CA LEU A 136 9.10 -0.01 -21.66
C LEU A 136 8.38 1.32 -21.37
N ASN A 137 9.12 2.40 -21.12
CA ASN A 137 8.53 3.72 -20.86
C ASN A 137 7.71 4.23 -22.05
N ALA A 138 8.22 4.06 -23.28
CA ALA A 138 7.49 4.42 -24.49
C ALA A 138 6.20 3.61 -24.64
N LEU A 139 6.23 2.31 -24.31
CA LEU A 139 5.05 1.45 -24.28
C LEU A 139 4.02 1.96 -23.26
N LEU A 140 4.46 2.18 -22.02
CA LEU A 140 3.62 2.66 -20.91
C LEU A 140 2.98 4.04 -21.17
N ALA A 141 3.68 4.91 -21.90
CA ALA A 141 3.16 6.22 -22.30
C ALA A 141 1.93 6.13 -23.22
N LEU A 142 1.72 5.00 -23.91
CA LEU A 142 0.53 4.79 -24.75
C LEU A 142 -0.75 4.56 -23.96
N SER A 143 -0.65 4.12 -22.69
CA SER A 143 -1.84 3.91 -21.86
C SER A 143 -2.43 5.25 -21.42
N PRO A 144 -3.71 5.54 -21.73
CA PRO A 144 -4.35 6.77 -21.28
C PRO A 144 -4.57 6.76 -19.76
N ARG A 145 -4.70 7.96 -19.18
CA ARG A 145 -5.08 8.09 -17.76
C ARG A 145 -6.51 7.60 -17.57
N ARG A 146 -6.81 7.07 -16.37
CA ARG A 146 -8.15 6.59 -16.04
C ARG A 146 -9.18 7.72 -16.19
N PRO A 147 -10.16 7.60 -17.09
CA PRO A 147 -11.21 8.61 -17.21
C PRO A 147 -12.23 8.46 -16.06
N ALA A 148 -13.02 9.50 -15.81
CA ALA A 148 -14.10 9.42 -14.83
C ALA A 148 -15.23 8.48 -15.30
N HIS A 149 -15.46 8.44 -16.61
CA HIS A 149 -16.50 7.62 -17.23
C HIS A 149 -16.00 6.94 -18.50
N ALA A 150 -16.43 5.70 -18.74
CA ALA A 150 -16.02 4.93 -19.91
C ALA A 150 -16.38 5.58 -21.25
N ALA A 151 -17.47 6.36 -21.29
CA ALA A 151 -17.88 7.12 -22.48
C ALA A 151 -16.88 8.21 -22.91
N GLN A 152 -15.88 8.55 -22.08
CA GLN A 152 -14.86 9.56 -22.41
C GLN A 152 -13.70 9.00 -23.23
N LEU A 153 -13.59 7.67 -23.38
CA LEU A 153 -12.51 7.06 -24.15
C LEU A 153 -12.75 7.11 -25.66
N THR A 154 -11.71 7.45 -26.39
CA THR A 154 -11.64 7.34 -27.84
C THR A 154 -11.50 5.88 -28.30
N PRO A 155 -11.91 5.53 -29.54
CA PRO A 155 -11.70 4.19 -30.09
C PRO A 155 -10.23 3.72 -30.05
N GLU A 156 -9.28 4.64 -30.17
CA GLU A 156 -7.85 4.36 -30.08
C GLU A 156 -7.41 3.98 -28.66
N GLU A 157 -7.96 4.64 -27.65
CA GLU A 157 -7.66 4.37 -26.25
C GLU A 157 -8.21 3.02 -25.77
N TRP A 158 -9.34 2.58 -26.33
CA TRP A 158 -9.90 1.23 -26.08
C TRP A 158 -8.96 0.08 -26.51
N LYS A 159 -7.92 0.36 -27.31
CA LYS A 159 -6.87 -0.62 -27.62
C LYS A 159 -5.97 -0.94 -26.42
N TYR A 160 -5.96 -0.07 -25.41
CA TYR A 160 -5.09 -0.19 -24.24
C TYR A 160 -5.86 -0.44 -22.95
N LEU A 161 -7.09 0.09 -22.84
CA LEU A 161 -7.94 -0.06 -21.67
C LEU A 161 -9.14 -0.97 -21.95
N SER A 162 -9.57 -1.70 -20.93
CA SER A 162 -10.88 -2.32 -20.84
C SER A 162 -11.60 -1.84 -19.59
N PHE A 163 -12.93 -1.86 -19.65
CA PHE A 163 -13.80 -1.53 -18.53
C PHE A 163 -14.79 -2.67 -18.34
N HIS A 164 -14.88 -3.18 -17.12
CA HIS A 164 -15.79 -4.25 -16.75
C HIS A 164 -16.58 -3.83 -15.52
N VAL A 165 -17.85 -4.23 -15.45
CA VAL A 165 -18.65 -4.05 -14.23
C VAL A 165 -18.59 -5.36 -13.47
N ASP A 166 -18.09 -5.32 -12.24
CA ASP A 166 -18.05 -6.49 -11.38
C ASP A 166 -19.50 -6.93 -11.06
N PRO A 167 -19.87 -8.19 -11.31
CA PRO A 167 -21.27 -8.62 -11.19
C PRO A 167 -21.77 -8.69 -9.74
N ILE A 168 -20.88 -8.64 -8.74
CA ILE A 168 -21.22 -8.79 -7.33
C ILE A 168 -21.34 -7.42 -6.65
N SER A 169 -20.34 -6.56 -6.84
CA SER A 169 -20.27 -5.22 -6.26
C SER A 169 -20.96 -4.17 -7.14
N HIS A 170 -21.17 -4.47 -8.42
CA HIS A 170 -21.59 -3.52 -9.46
C HIS A 170 -20.62 -2.35 -9.65
N GLU A 171 -19.38 -2.47 -9.15
CA GLU A 171 -18.34 -1.47 -9.32
C GLU A 171 -17.68 -1.60 -10.69
N GLY A 172 -17.34 -0.44 -11.28
CA GLY A 172 -16.58 -0.38 -12.52
C GLY A 172 -15.10 -0.61 -12.29
N ILE A 173 -14.55 -1.64 -12.93
CA ILE A 173 -13.14 -2.00 -12.85
C ILE A 173 -12.47 -1.69 -14.19
N TRP A 174 -11.40 -0.91 -14.11
CA TRP A 174 -10.51 -0.62 -15.22
C TRP A 174 -9.37 -1.64 -15.25
N ALA A 175 -9.05 -2.13 -16.44
CA ALA A 175 -7.92 -3.02 -16.67
C ALA A 175 -7.20 -2.65 -17.98
N TRP A 176 -5.98 -3.14 -18.14
CA TRP A 176 -5.30 -3.09 -19.42
C TRP A 176 -5.81 -4.23 -20.32
N GLN A 177 -5.89 -3.98 -21.62
CA GLN A 177 -6.23 -5.02 -22.58
C GLN A 177 -5.20 -6.17 -22.51
N PRO A 178 -5.61 -7.44 -22.64
CA PRO A 178 -4.70 -8.59 -22.53
C PRO A 178 -3.49 -8.51 -23.46
N GLU A 179 -3.68 -8.08 -24.71
CA GLU A 179 -2.60 -7.95 -25.70
C GLU A 179 -1.59 -6.87 -25.30
N TYR A 180 -2.06 -5.81 -24.64
CA TYR A 180 -1.21 -4.75 -24.13
C TYR A 180 -0.43 -5.23 -22.89
N GLU A 181 -1.07 -5.96 -21.97
CA GLU A 181 -0.37 -6.58 -20.84
C GLU A 181 0.73 -7.57 -21.27
N ILE A 182 0.49 -8.38 -22.32
CA ILE A 182 1.50 -9.28 -22.89
C ILE A 182 2.72 -8.49 -23.37
N ARG A 183 2.51 -7.36 -24.05
CA ARG A 183 3.60 -6.49 -24.52
C ARG A 183 4.39 -5.89 -23.36
N ILE A 184 3.73 -5.51 -22.27
CA ILE A 184 4.38 -5.00 -21.06
C ILE A 184 5.25 -6.09 -20.43
N LYS A 185 4.73 -7.31 -20.31
CA LYS A 185 5.51 -8.46 -19.79
C LYS A 185 6.75 -8.74 -20.63
N ALA A 186 6.62 -8.77 -21.96
CA ALA A 186 7.77 -8.94 -22.85
C ALA A 186 8.81 -7.81 -22.73
N ALA A 187 8.37 -6.58 -22.46
CA ALA A 187 9.26 -5.46 -22.19
C ALA A 187 9.97 -5.61 -20.82
N LEU A 188 9.27 -6.08 -19.78
CA LEU A 188 9.87 -6.42 -18.49
C LEU A 188 10.93 -7.52 -18.63
N ASP A 189 10.65 -8.58 -19.39
CA ASP A 189 11.61 -9.66 -19.68
C ASP A 189 12.86 -9.12 -20.39
N SER A 190 12.68 -8.15 -21.28
CA SER A 190 13.79 -7.48 -21.97
C SER A 190 14.66 -6.66 -21.00
N VAL A 191 14.04 -5.95 -20.05
CA VAL A 191 14.77 -5.23 -19.00
C VAL A 191 15.52 -6.22 -18.09
N GLN A 192 14.88 -7.31 -17.68
CA GLN A 192 15.51 -8.35 -16.87
C GLN A 192 16.72 -8.98 -17.58
N LYS A 193 16.61 -9.23 -18.89
CA LYS A 193 17.72 -9.78 -19.68
C LYS A 193 18.90 -8.82 -19.77
N GLU A 194 18.66 -7.52 -19.85
CA GLU A 194 19.70 -6.49 -19.96
C GLU A 194 20.35 -6.17 -18.60
N HIS A 195 19.55 -6.08 -17.53
CA HIS A 195 19.97 -5.51 -16.22
C HIS A 195 19.85 -6.49 -15.05
N GLY A 196 19.44 -7.73 -15.30
CA GLY A 196 19.19 -8.72 -14.27
C GLY A 196 18.00 -8.38 -13.36
N GLN A 197 18.02 -8.94 -12.16
CA GLN A 197 16.93 -8.80 -11.19
C GLN A 197 16.73 -7.36 -10.71
N GLY A 198 17.83 -6.61 -10.47
CA GLY A 198 17.74 -5.22 -10.01
C GLY A 198 17.03 -4.30 -11.01
N GLY A 199 17.30 -4.47 -12.31
CA GLY A 199 16.58 -3.73 -13.34
C GLY A 199 15.11 -4.12 -13.45
N LEU A 200 14.79 -5.42 -13.28
CA LEU A 200 13.41 -5.88 -13.26
C LEU A 200 12.61 -5.28 -12.10
N GLU A 201 13.19 -5.20 -10.91
CA GLU A 201 12.54 -4.60 -9.73
C GLU A 201 12.20 -3.13 -9.97
N VAL A 202 13.15 -2.37 -10.53
CA VAL A 202 12.91 -0.97 -10.93
C VAL A 202 11.82 -0.88 -11.99
N ALA A 203 11.86 -1.73 -13.01
CA ALA A 203 10.87 -1.74 -14.08
C ALA A 203 9.45 -2.07 -13.58
N ARG A 204 9.32 -3.04 -12.68
CA ARG A 204 8.03 -3.39 -12.05
C ARG A 204 7.43 -2.21 -11.30
N TRP A 205 8.26 -1.42 -10.60
CA TRP A 205 7.80 -0.18 -9.96
C TRP A 205 7.30 0.86 -10.96
N VAL A 206 8.00 1.02 -12.09
CA VAL A 206 7.56 1.92 -13.17
C VAL A 206 6.21 1.47 -13.73
N VAL A 207 6.02 0.17 -13.97
CA VAL A 207 4.75 -0.39 -14.44
C VAL A 207 3.65 -0.22 -13.38
N ARG A 208 3.95 -0.49 -12.11
CA ARG A 208 3.03 -0.28 -10.97
C ARG A 208 2.54 1.16 -10.95
N ASP A 209 3.45 2.13 -10.97
CA ASP A 209 3.11 3.55 -10.87
C ASP A 209 2.25 3.99 -12.05
N ARG A 210 2.53 3.48 -13.26
CA ARG A 210 1.67 3.72 -14.42
C ARG A 210 0.30 3.05 -14.27
N SER A 211 0.26 1.81 -13.81
CA SER A 211 -0.98 1.06 -13.55
C SER A 211 -1.88 1.83 -12.56
N ALA A 212 -1.30 2.34 -11.46
CA ALA A 212 -2.00 3.12 -10.45
C ALA A 212 -2.67 4.39 -11.01
N GLN A 213 -2.09 5.00 -12.04
CA GLN A 213 -2.63 6.18 -12.72
C GLN A 213 -3.68 5.86 -13.80
N CYS A 214 -3.56 4.70 -14.43
CA CYS A 214 -4.30 4.36 -15.65
C CYS A 214 -5.47 3.41 -15.43
N VAL A 215 -5.31 2.42 -14.56
CA VAL A 215 -6.29 1.33 -14.40
C VAL A 215 -6.65 1.13 -12.94
N SER A 216 -5.67 0.78 -12.13
CA SER A 216 -5.89 0.38 -10.75
C SER A 216 -4.63 0.57 -9.93
N GLY A 217 -4.83 1.07 -8.71
CA GLY A 217 -3.80 1.27 -7.71
C GLY A 217 -4.34 0.90 -6.34
N ILE A 218 -3.90 1.62 -5.32
CA ILE A 218 -4.45 1.47 -3.98
C ILE A 218 -5.92 1.85 -4.00
N ASN A 219 -6.75 0.97 -3.46
CA ASN A 219 -8.15 1.22 -3.23
C ASN A 219 -8.57 0.64 -1.88
N GLY A 220 -9.65 1.16 -1.33
CA GLY A 220 -10.22 0.66 -0.09
C GLY A 220 -11.70 0.39 -0.25
N SER A 221 -12.15 -0.79 0.16
CA SER A 221 -13.55 -1.18 0.10
C SER A 221 -14.11 -1.44 1.49
N GLN A 222 -15.37 -1.07 1.68
CA GLN A 222 -16.09 -1.37 2.91
C GLN A 222 -16.57 -2.82 2.85
N GLY A 223 -15.81 -3.74 3.47
CA GLY A 223 -16.23 -5.11 3.66
C GLY A 223 -17.33 -5.24 4.75
N ARG A 224 -17.90 -6.45 4.84
CA ARG A 224 -18.98 -6.79 5.78
C ARG A 224 -18.60 -6.59 7.25
N TYR A 225 -17.32 -6.77 7.57
CA TYR A 225 -16.81 -6.75 8.95
C TYR A 225 -15.72 -5.71 9.17
N CYS A 226 -15.01 -5.30 8.12
CA CYS A 226 -13.94 -4.33 8.22
C CYS A 226 -13.72 -3.63 6.88
N TYR A 227 -13.10 -2.46 6.93
CA TYR A 227 -12.57 -1.81 5.74
C TYR A 227 -11.31 -2.56 5.29
N GLN A 228 -11.20 -2.86 4.00
CA GLN A 228 -10.08 -3.60 3.43
C GLN A 228 -9.35 -2.73 2.43
N TRP A 229 -8.03 -2.69 2.55
CA TRP A 229 -7.16 -2.06 1.57
C TRP A 229 -6.59 -3.12 0.65
N PHE A 230 -6.52 -2.81 -0.63
CA PHE A 230 -5.84 -3.63 -1.61
C PHE A 230 -5.19 -2.72 -2.66
N ASP A 231 -4.08 -3.17 -3.23
CA ASP A 231 -3.45 -2.49 -4.35
C ASP A 231 -3.37 -3.45 -5.51
N GLN A 232 -4.27 -3.29 -6.47
CA GLN A 232 -4.32 -4.18 -7.64
C GLN A 232 -3.08 -4.04 -8.52
N SER A 233 -2.31 -2.97 -8.38
CA SER A 233 -1.06 -2.78 -9.11
C SER A 233 0.10 -3.61 -8.55
N ILE A 234 -0.05 -4.27 -7.39
CA ILE A 234 1.01 -5.16 -6.87
C ILE A 234 1.15 -6.46 -7.67
N LYS A 235 0.16 -6.80 -8.51
CA LYS A 235 0.22 -7.96 -9.41
C LYS A 235 1.47 -8.00 -10.30
N TRP A 236 2.10 -6.84 -10.51
CA TRP A 236 3.33 -6.72 -11.28
C TRP A 236 4.57 -7.22 -10.54
N PHE A 237 4.48 -7.40 -9.23
CA PHE A 237 5.55 -7.99 -8.40
C PHE A 237 5.37 -9.49 -8.17
N GLU A 238 4.14 -10.00 -8.28
CA GLU A 238 3.87 -11.43 -8.20
C GLU A 238 4.60 -12.15 -9.34
N GLU A 239 5.34 -13.21 -9.00
CA GLU A 239 5.93 -14.10 -10.00
C GLU A 239 4.81 -14.79 -10.79
N ASP A 240 5.02 -15.02 -12.09
CA ASP A 240 4.01 -15.72 -12.88
C ASP A 240 3.80 -17.12 -12.26
N PRO A 241 2.59 -17.43 -11.74
CA PRO A 241 2.33 -18.66 -11.00
C PRO A 241 2.53 -19.93 -11.85
N LYS A 242 2.74 -19.78 -13.17
CA LYS A 242 3.09 -20.87 -14.07
C LYS A 242 4.48 -21.47 -13.81
N VAL A 243 5.40 -20.75 -13.18
CA VAL A 243 6.74 -21.30 -12.87
C VAL A 243 6.69 -22.21 -11.62
N GLU A 244 5.90 -21.86 -10.60
CA GLU A 244 5.85 -22.65 -9.35
C GLU A 244 4.95 -23.89 -9.41
N ARG A 245 3.91 -23.94 -10.26
CA ARG A 245 3.06 -25.14 -10.37
C ARG A 245 3.80 -26.37 -10.91
N GLY A 246 4.87 -26.17 -11.67
CA GLY A 246 5.76 -27.26 -12.12
C GLY A 246 6.74 -27.73 -11.04
N GLN A 247 7.19 -26.83 -10.15
CA GLN A 247 8.17 -27.17 -9.10
C GLN A 247 7.53 -27.71 -7.82
N ARG A 248 6.34 -27.24 -7.40
CA ARG A 248 5.67 -27.77 -6.19
C ARG A 248 5.05 -29.16 -6.38
N MET A 249 4.80 -29.60 -7.61
CA MET A 249 4.36 -30.99 -7.86
C MET A 249 5.49 -32.02 -7.86
N LEU A 250 6.76 -31.59 -7.94
CA LEU A 250 7.91 -32.51 -7.91
C LEU A 250 8.52 -32.68 -6.51
N VAL A 251 8.21 -31.81 -5.55
CA VAL A 251 8.74 -31.90 -4.17
C VAL A 251 7.87 -32.79 -3.26
N ASN A 252 6.67 -33.17 -3.70
CA ASN A 252 5.77 -34.08 -2.95
C ASN A 252 5.70 -35.50 -3.55
N ALA A 253 6.68 -35.91 -4.35
CA ALA A 253 6.70 -37.21 -5.04
C ALA A 253 7.81 -38.17 -4.54
N PHE A 254 8.44 -37.90 -3.39
CA PHE A 254 9.38 -38.81 -2.75
C PHE A 254 9.13 -38.91 -1.24
#